data_AF-K3ZLZ2-F1
#
_entry.id   AF-K3ZLZ2-F1
#
_cell.length_a   1.000
_cell.length_b   1.000
_cell.length_c   1.000
_cell.angle_alpha   90.00
_cell.angle_beta   90.00
_cell.angle_gamma   90.00
#
_symmetry.space_group_name_H-M   'P 1'
#
loop_
_entity.id
_entity.type
_entity.pdbx_description
1 polymer ?
#
loop_
_entity_poly.entity_id
_entity_poly.type
_entity_poly.pdbx_seq_one_letter_code
_entity_poly.pdbx_strand_id
1 'polypeptide(L)' 'MQPLRFLQYCGSCNRALGPEADIYIYKGESAFCSIECRETRMRTDNARRNHPS' A
#
# COMPACT_ATOMS: atom_id res chain seq x y z
N MET A 1 19.81 -7.95 -5.49
CA MET A 1 18.61 -7.73 -4.65
C MET A 1 17.46 -7.51 -5.61
N GLN A 2 16.53 -8.46 -5.74
CA GLN A 2 15.40 -8.26 -6.66
C GLN A 2 14.45 -7.24 -6.01
N PRO A 3 14.17 -6.09 -6.64
CA PRO A 3 13.09 -5.24 -6.16
C PRO A 3 11.81 -6.08 -6.21
N LEU A 4 11.10 -6.10 -5.08
CA LEU A 4 9.85 -6.82 -4.93
C LEU A 4 8.91 -6.34 -6.04
N ARG A 5 8.75 -7.14 -7.11
CA ARG A 5 8.02 -6.76 -8.34
C ARG A 5 6.57 -6.34 -8.09
N PHE A 6 6.05 -6.64 -6.90
CA PHE A 6 4.70 -6.27 -6.44
C PHE A 6 4.63 -4.90 -5.72
N LEU A 7 5.75 -4.25 -5.42
CA LEU A 7 5.79 -2.92 -4.78
C LEU A 7 5.98 -1.77 -5.79
N GLN A 8 5.64 -1.98 -7.07
CA GLN A 8 5.83 -0.96 -8.12
C GLN A 8 4.75 0.13 -8.12
N TYR A 9 3.63 -0.07 -7.42
CA TYR A 9 2.52 0.89 -7.41
C TYR A 9 1.96 1.08 -6.01
N CYS A 10 1.49 2.29 -5.73
CA CYS A 10 0.81 2.62 -4.49
C CYS A 10 -0.55 1.90 -4.43
N GLY A 11 -0.77 1.09 -3.38
CA GLY A 11 -2.01 0.33 -3.18
C GLY A 11 -3.27 1.18 -2.86
N SER A 12 -3.16 2.52 -2.87
CA SER A 12 -4.28 3.44 -2.64
C SER A 12 -4.55 4.35 -3.84
N CYS A 13 -3.53 5.05 -4.36
CA CYS A 13 -3.69 5.99 -5.48
C CYS A 13 -3.17 5.45 -6.83
N ASN A 14 -2.69 4.20 -6.86
CA ASN A 14 -2.18 3.51 -8.04
C ASN A 14 -0.99 4.22 -8.74
N ARG A 15 -0.33 5.15 -8.05
CA ARG A 15 0.85 5.86 -8.54
C ARG A 15 2.06 4.93 -8.59
N ALA A 16 2.86 5.00 -9.65
CA ALA A 16 4.11 4.26 -9.74
C ALA A 16 5.07 4.69 -8.61
N LEU A 17 5.64 3.70 -7.92
CA LEU A 17 6.66 3.86 -6.90
C LEU A 17 8.01 3.65 -7.57
N GLY A 18 8.84 4.70 -7.58
CA GLY A 18 10.15 4.66 -8.21
C GLY A 18 11.10 3.71 -7.49
N PRO A 19 12.16 3.22 -8.18
CA PRO A 19 13.15 2.32 -7.59
C PRO A 19 13.95 2.93 -6.43
N GLU A 20 14.00 4.27 -6.34
CA GLU A 20 14.70 5.03 -5.29
C GLU A 20 13.73 5.82 -4.40
N ALA A 21 12.42 5.64 -4.56
CA ALA A 21 11.44 6.35 -3.76
C ALA A 21 11.28 5.67 -2.39
N ASP A 22 11.22 6.46 -1.32
CA ASP A 22 10.78 5.96 -0.02
C ASP A 22 9.34 5.44 -0.14
N ILE A 23 9.16 4.16 0.18
CA ILE A 23 7.86 3.49 0.16
C ILE A 23 7.43 3.11 1.56
N TYR A 24 6.14 3.31 1.84
CA TYR A 24 5.53 2.91 3.10
C TYR A 24 4.88 1.55 2.92
N ILE A 25 5.25 0.56 3.74
CA ILE A 25 4.73 -0.82 3.60
C ILE A 25 3.62 -1.09 4.65
N TYR A 26 2.55 -1.79 4.25
CA TYR A 26 1.51 -2.32 5.14
C TYR A 26 1.37 -3.83 4.98
N LYS A 27 1.39 -4.56 6.10
CA LYS A 27 1.28 -6.04 6.18
C LYS A 27 2.29 -6.83 5.34
N GLY A 28 3.32 -6.19 4.78
CA GLY A 28 4.31 -6.84 3.90
C GLY A 28 3.83 -7.08 2.47
N GLU A 29 2.57 -6.77 2.14
CA GLU A 29 1.96 -7.07 0.84
C GLU A 29 1.68 -5.82 -0.01
N SER A 30 1.58 -4.65 0.60
CA SER A 30 1.24 -3.40 -0.11
C SER A 30 2.22 -2.27 0.20
N ALA A 31 2.65 -1.56 -0.85
CA ALA A 31 3.42 -0.32 -0.74
C ALA A 31 2.55 0.90 -1.01
N PHE A 32 2.94 2.04 -0.42
CA PHE A 32 2.26 3.32 -0.56
C PHE A 32 3.27 4.44 -0.75
N CYS A 33 2.91 5.44 -1.55
CA CYS A 33 3.76 6.61 -1.80
C CYS A 33 3.77 7.61 -0.63
N SER A 34 2.86 7.46 0.33
CA SER A 34 2.74 8.34 1.50
C SER A 34 2.05 7.63 2.65
N ILE A 35 2.25 8.17 3.86
CA ILE A 35 1.57 7.72 5.08
C ILE A 35 0.06 7.85 4.93
N GLU A 36 -0.43 8.94 4.35
CA GLU A 36 -1.87 9.15 4.11
C GLU A 36 -2.50 8.06 3.24
N CYS A 37 -1.80 7.64 2.17
CA CYS A 37 -2.25 6.55 1.32
C CYS A 37 -2.32 5.22 2.10
N ARG A 38 -1.33 4.97 2.97
CA ARG A 38 -1.30 3.79 3.85
C ARG A 38 -2.46 3.83 4.85
N GLU A 39 -2.68 4.94 5.54
CA GLU A 39 -3.75 5.09 6.53
C GLU A 39 -5.14 4.99 5.91
N THR A 40 -5.32 5.55 4.71
CA THR A 40 -6.59 5.42 3.95
C THR A 40 -6.91 3.95 3.67
N ARG A 41 -5.90 3.16 3.28
CA ARG A 41 -6.04 1.71 3.09
C ARG A 41 -6.36 1.01 4.40
N MET A 42 -5.69 1.35 5.50
CA MET A 42 -5.99 0.77 6.82
C MET A 42 -7.44 1.04 7.25
N ARG A 43 -7.93 2.27 7.10
CA ARG A 43 -9.32 2.63 7.41
C ARG A 43 -10.31 1.84 6.57
N THR A 44 -10.03 1.71 5.27
CA THR A 44 -10.86 0.92 4.35
C THR A 44 -10.86 -0.57 4.69
N ASP A 45 -9.68 -1.14 5.00
CA ASP A 45 -9.54 -2.55 5.37
C ASP A 45 -10.29 -2.85 6.69
N ASN A 46 -10.16 -1.99 7.69
CA ASN A 46 -10.91 -2.11 8.95
C ASN A 46 -12.42 -1.99 8.73
N ALA A 47 -12.88 -1.07 7.87
CA ALA A 47 -14.30 -0.95 7.53
C ALA A 47 -14.83 -2.20 6.82
N ARG A 48 -14.02 -2.84 5.96
CA ARG A 48 -14.37 -4.08 5.25
C ARG A 48 -14.43 -5.30 6.16
N ARG A 49 -13.61 -5.37 7.22
CA ARG A 49 -13.68 -6.46 8.21
C ARG A 49 -14.99 -6.47 9.01
N ASN A 50 -15.79 -5.41 8.94
CA ASN A 50 -17.11 -5.33 9.57
C ASN A 50 -18.28 -5.68 8.62
N HIS A 51 -17.99 -6.31 7.48
CA HIS A 51 -18.99 -7.03 6.69
C HIS A 51 -18.70 -8.53 6.83
N PRO A 52 -19.37 -9.25 7.75
CA PRO A 52 -19.41 -10.70 7.65
C PRO A 52 -20.17 -11.03 6.36
N SER A 53 -19.50 -11.72 5.43
CA SER A 53 -20.20 -12.56 4.46
C SER A 53 -20.94 -13.68 5.18
#